data_AF-A0A8H2WCZ5-F1
#
_entry.id   AF-A0A8H2WCZ5-F1
#
_cell.length_a   1.000
_cell.length_b   1.000
_cell.length_c   1.000
_cell.angle_alpha   90.00
_cell.angle_beta   90.00
_cell.angle_gamma   90.00
#
_symmetry.space_group_name_H-M   'P 1'
#
loop_
_entity.id
_entity.type
_entity.pdbx_description
1 polymer ?
#
loop_
_entity_poly.entity_id
_entity_poly.type
_entity_poly.pdbx_seq_one_letter_code
_entity_poly.pdbx_strand_id
1 'polypeptide(L)'
;MSTAHRPTWDPAQAKDVKSGSRQYSSRDMASQTKLKFRQPGQTSVGDVKKRDLRTDLLLAEHEAKNKKRKAAGQDPLPLPPALAALTSGATPVAAIENGPSEDEDPASKRQKMLQEALELDRDDDEEDPKAKDKGKGKATTDDM
;
A
#
# COMPACT_ATOMS: atom_id res chain seq x y z
N MET A 1 30.43 4.36 -61.75
CA MET A 1 30.21 5.14 -60.51
C MET A 1 30.68 4.29 -59.33
N SER A 2 31.58 4.80 -58.49
CA SER A 2 32.17 4.03 -57.38
C SER A 2 31.20 3.92 -56.20
N THR A 3 31.04 2.71 -55.64
CA THR A 3 30.01 2.33 -54.67
C THR A 3 30.49 2.41 -53.21
N ALA A 4 31.39 3.35 -52.90
CA ALA A 4 32.02 3.43 -51.58
C ALA A 4 31.06 3.91 -50.48
N HIS A 5 30.06 4.73 -50.82
CA HIS A 5 29.03 5.17 -49.87
C HIS A 5 27.91 4.12 -49.79
N ARG A 6 27.96 3.29 -48.75
CA ARG A 6 26.95 2.25 -48.47
C ARG A 6 26.26 2.58 -47.14
N PRO A 7 24.94 2.38 -47.02
CA PRO A 7 24.25 2.52 -45.75
C PRO A 7 24.69 1.42 -44.77
N THR A 8 24.73 1.77 -43.49
CA THR A 8 24.97 0.81 -42.41
C THR A 8 23.66 0.10 -42.07
N TRP A 9 23.53 -1.17 -42.41
CA TRP A 9 22.35 -1.98 -42.08
C TRP A 9 22.41 -2.58 -40.68
N ASP A 10 23.62 -2.91 -40.21
CA ASP A 10 23.86 -3.43 -38.86
C ASP A 10 24.70 -2.45 -38.04
N PRO A 11 24.21 -1.94 -36.90
CA PRO A 11 24.98 -1.04 -36.07
C PRO A 11 26.18 -1.76 -35.42
N ALA A 12 27.25 -1.01 -35.16
CA ALA A 12 28.40 -1.55 -34.45
C ALA A 12 28.00 -2.03 -33.04
N GLN A 13 28.20 -3.32 -32.77
CA GLN A 13 27.98 -3.88 -31.44
C GLN A 13 29.19 -3.61 -30.54
N ALA A 14 28.93 -3.26 -29.28
CA ALA A 14 29.97 -3.13 -28.29
C ALA A 14 30.65 -4.48 -28.06
N LYS A 15 31.99 -4.48 -28.03
CA LYS A 15 32.84 -5.62 -27.65
C LYS A 15 33.80 -5.13 -26.57
N ASP A 16 34.32 -6.06 -25.77
CA ASP A 16 35.35 -5.73 -24.78
C ASP A 16 36.56 -5.10 -25.48
N VAL A 17 36.75 -3.81 -25.20
CA VAL A 17 37.92 -3.07 -25.62
C VAL A 17 39.12 -3.52 -24.81
N LYS A 18 40.32 -3.37 -25.40
CA LYS A 18 41.61 -3.78 -24.84
C LYS A 18 41.79 -3.20 -23.43
N SER A 19 41.41 -3.99 -22.43
CA SER A 19 41.40 -3.59 -21.02
C SER A 19 42.83 -3.27 -20.58
N GLY A 20 43.05 -2.09 -20.00
CA GLY A 20 44.35 -1.67 -19.46
C GLY A 20 45.15 -0.62 -20.26
N SER A 21 44.53 0.14 -21.18
CA SER A 21 45.19 1.30 -21.78
C SER A 21 45.49 2.39 -20.74
N ARG A 22 46.65 3.04 -20.86
CA ARG A 22 47.03 4.21 -20.05
C ARG A 22 46.55 5.54 -20.65
N GLN A 23 45.76 5.49 -21.72
CA GLN A 23 45.19 6.65 -22.39
C GLN A 23 43.88 7.03 -21.70
N TYR A 24 43.76 8.29 -21.26
CA TYR A 24 42.55 8.84 -20.65
C TYR A 24 42.20 10.17 -21.33
N SER A 25 40.90 10.43 -21.49
CA SER A 25 40.40 11.72 -21.98
C SER A 25 40.35 12.73 -20.84
N SER A 26 40.33 14.04 -21.16
CA SER A 26 40.08 15.09 -20.16
C SER A 26 38.72 14.93 -19.45
N ARG A 27 37.77 14.26 -20.10
CA ARG A 27 36.45 13.91 -19.54
C ARG A 27 36.50 12.77 -18.53
N ASP A 28 37.51 11.90 -18.62
CA ASP A 28 37.66 10.73 -17.74
C ASP A 28 38.40 11.09 -16.44
N MET A 29 38.85 12.34 -16.32
CA MET A 29 39.43 12.86 -15.10
C MET A 29 38.43 12.80 -13.95
N ALA A 30 38.93 12.52 -12.74
CA ALA A 30 38.09 12.39 -11.54
C ALA A 30 37.26 13.67 -11.31
N SER A 31 35.95 13.55 -11.49
CA SER A 31 34.98 14.64 -11.31
C SER A 31 33.72 14.11 -10.65
N GLN A 32 33.11 14.92 -9.78
CA GLN A 32 31.91 14.54 -9.01
C GLN A 32 32.05 13.20 -8.27
N THR A 33 33.18 13.00 -7.57
CA THR A 33 33.51 11.76 -6.86
C THR A 33 32.61 11.46 -5.65
N LYS A 34 31.65 12.33 -5.34
CA LYS A 34 30.72 12.19 -4.22
C LYS A 34 29.28 12.26 -4.70
N LEU A 35 28.54 11.19 -4.46
CA LEU A 35 27.10 11.14 -4.71
C LEU A 35 26.35 11.91 -3.61
N LYS A 36 25.37 12.70 -4.02
CA LYS A 36 24.45 13.39 -3.11
C LYS A 36 23.25 12.48 -2.86
N PHE A 37 22.95 12.24 -1.59
CA PHE A 37 21.76 11.49 -1.17
C PHE A 37 20.65 12.43 -0.76
N ARG A 38 19.40 12.06 -1.09
CA ARG A 38 18.20 12.78 -0.66
C ARG A 38 18.10 12.73 0.86
N GLN A 39 18.06 13.89 1.50
CA GLN A 39 17.85 14.00 2.94
C GLN A 39 16.36 13.78 3.28
N PRO A 40 16.03 13.43 4.53
CA PRO A 40 14.64 13.46 5.01
C PRO A 40 14.00 14.81 4.68
N GLY A 41 12.78 14.79 4.13
CA GLY A 41 12.09 15.99 3.64
C GLY A 41 12.43 16.41 2.19
N GLN A 42 13.47 15.84 1.58
CA GLN A 42 13.80 16.03 0.15
C GLN A 42 13.31 14.86 -0.73
N THR A 43 12.12 14.35 -0.42
CA THR A 43 11.54 13.15 -1.05
C THR A 43 12.47 11.93 -0.98
N SER A 44 12.99 11.66 0.21
CA SER A 44 13.76 10.44 0.46
C SER A 44 12.87 9.20 0.25
N VAL A 45 13.48 8.07 -0.11
CA VAL A 45 12.75 6.81 -0.37
C VAL A 45 11.91 6.39 0.83
N GLY A 46 12.43 6.59 2.04
CA GLY A 46 11.72 6.29 3.29
C GLY A 46 10.49 7.16 3.49
N ASP A 47 10.53 8.42 3.07
CA ASP A 47 9.39 9.32 3.18
C ASP A 47 8.33 9.00 2.12
N VAL A 48 8.74 8.68 0.89
CA VAL A 48 7.81 8.33 -0.20
C VAL A 48 7.07 7.02 0.10
N LYS A 49 7.75 6.03 0.68
CA LYS A 49 7.14 4.74 1.02
C LYS A 49 5.99 4.84 2.03
N LYS A 50 5.97 5.87 2.87
CA LYS A 50 4.95 6.08 3.91
C LYS A 50 3.75 6.89 3.43
N ARG A 51 3.83 7.55 2.27
CA ARG A 51 2.77 8.43 1.76
C ARG A 51 1.80 7.65 0.87
N ASP A 52 0.51 7.92 1.03
CA ASP A 52 -0.47 7.52 0.04
C ASP A 52 -0.48 8.54 -1.10
N LEU A 53 0.24 8.21 -2.17
CA LEU A 53 0.40 9.09 -3.32
C LEU A 53 -0.90 9.28 -4.10
N ARG A 54 -1.85 8.35 -4.00
CA ARG A 54 -3.12 8.44 -4.73
C ARG A 54 -4.01 9.50 -4.10
N THR A 55 -4.10 9.50 -2.78
CA THR A 55 -4.94 10.46 -2.04
C THR A 55 -4.39 11.87 -2.18
N ASP A 56 -3.06 12.02 -2.05
CA ASP A 56 -2.38 13.30 -2.20
C ASP A 56 -2.56 13.86 -3.63
N LEU A 57 -2.49 13.01 -4.64
CA LEU A 57 -2.74 13.38 -6.04
C LEU A 57 -4.17 13.89 -6.24
N LEU A 58 -5.16 13.15 -5.73
CA LEU A 58 -6.57 13.53 -5.88
C LEU A 58 -6.88 14.86 -5.18
N LEU A 59 -6.28 15.11 -4.01
CA LEU A 59 -6.36 16.40 -3.32
C LEU A 59 -5.79 17.53 -4.18
N ALA A 60 -4.55 17.37 -4.66
CA ALA A 60 -3.87 18.38 -5.45
C ALA A 60 -4.63 18.69 -6.76
N GLU A 61 -5.21 17.66 -7.40
CA GLU A 61 -6.06 17.85 -8.57
C GLU A 61 -7.35 18.62 -8.25
N HIS A 62 -8.01 18.31 -7.13
CA HIS A 62 -9.22 19.01 -6.70
C HIS A 62 -8.94 20.48 -6.41
N GLU A 63 -7.85 20.77 -5.68
CA GLU A 63 -7.39 22.13 -5.41
C GLU A 63 -7.05 22.89 -6.70
N ALA A 64 -6.34 22.24 -7.64
CA ALA A 64 -6.01 22.84 -8.93
C ALA A 64 -7.28 23.13 -9.76
N LYS A 65 -8.26 22.22 -9.78
CA LYS A 65 -9.56 22.42 -10.43
C LYS A 65 -10.34 23.58 -9.79
N ASN A 66 -10.34 23.66 -8.47
CA ASN A 66 -11.00 24.75 -7.74
C ASN A 66 -10.31 26.09 -7.97
N LYS A 67 -8.98 26.14 -8.04
CA LYS A 67 -8.24 27.35 -8.39
C LYS A 67 -8.62 27.85 -9.79
N LYS A 68 -8.75 26.95 -10.75
CA LYS A 68 -9.21 27.28 -12.12
C LYS A 68 -10.65 27.79 -12.13
N ARG A 69 -11.56 27.16 -11.37
CA ARG A 69 -12.96 27.61 -11.28
C ARG A 69 -13.12 28.97 -10.64
N LYS A 70 -12.40 29.23 -9.54
CA LYS A 70 -12.37 30.54 -8.88
C LYS A 70 -11.88 31.63 -9.83
N ALA A 71 -10.85 31.35 -10.63
CA ALA A 71 -10.37 32.28 -11.66
C ALA A 71 -11.40 32.50 -12.79
N ALA A 72 -12.24 31.49 -13.09
CA ALA A 72 -13.36 31.59 -14.02
C ALA A 72 -14.65 32.16 -13.39
N GLY A 73 -14.61 32.60 -12.13
CA GLY A 73 -15.76 33.16 -11.41
C GLY A 73 -16.86 32.15 -11.05
N GLN A 74 -16.57 30.84 -11.12
CA GLN A 74 -17.51 29.79 -10.73
C GLN A 74 -17.30 29.36 -9.27
N ASP A 75 -18.39 28.92 -8.64
CA ASP A 75 -18.38 28.38 -7.28
C ASP A 75 -17.46 27.15 -7.15
N PRO A 76 -16.82 26.97 -5.97
CA PRO A 76 -15.93 25.83 -5.73
C PRO A 76 -16.69 24.49 -5.78
N LEU A 77 -16.05 23.47 -6.36
CA LEU A 77 -16.62 22.13 -6.38
C LEU A 77 -16.61 21.51 -4.98
N PRO A 78 -17.68 20.76 -4.61
CA PRO A 78 -17.69 19.99 -3.38
C PRO A 78 -16.58 18.94 -3.38
N LEU A 79 -16.14 18.54 -2.19
CA LEU A 79 -15.11 17.52 -2.04
C LEU A 79 -15.67 16.17 -2.56
N PRO A 80 -14.96 15.43 -3.42
CA PRO A 80 -15.47 14.15 -3.91
C PRO A 80 -15.55 13.15 -2.75
N PRO A 81 -16.48 12.18 -2.80
CA PRO A 81 -16.76 11.26 -1.68
C PRO A 81 -15.53 10.44 -1.26
N ALA A 82 -14.68 10.07 -2.22
CA ALA A 82 -13.41 9.37 -1.98
C ALA A 82 -12.42 10.18 -1.13
N LEU A 83 -12.50 11.51 -1.16
CA LEU A 83 -11.67 12.41 -0.36
C LEU A 83 -12.35 12.81 0.95
N ALA A 84 -13.67 12.99 0.92
CA ALA A 84 -14.46 13.32 2.11
C ALA A 84 -14.31 12.27 3.22
N ALA A 85 -14.38 10.98 2.89
CA ALA A 85 -14.23 9.88 3.84
C ALA A 85 -12.84 9.86 4.51
N LEU A 86 -11.78 10.25 3.79
CA LEU A 86 -10.43 10.28 4.33
C LEU A 86 -10.19 11.49 5.25
N THR A 87 -10.81 12.62 4.95
CA THR A 87 -10.66 13.87 5.72
C THR A 87 -11.49 13.92 7.00
N SER A 88 -12.59 13.17 7.08
CA SER A 88 -13.50 13.18 8.22
C SER A 88 -13.07 12.23 9.35
N GLY A 89 -11.95 11.51 9.20
CA GLY A 89 -11.53 10.49 10.17
C GLY A 89 -12.50 9.30 10.28
N ALA A 90 -13.55 9.28 9.45
CA ALA A 90 -14.49 8.19 9.37
C ALA A 90 -13.79 7.05 8.62
N THR A 91 -13.47 5.99 9.35
CA THR A 91 -13.26 4.65 8.78
C THR A 91 -14.28 4.42 7.67
N PRO A 92 -13.91 3.84 6.51
CA PRO A 92 -14.87 3.62 5.44
C PRO A 92 -15.99 2.73 5.99
N VAL A 93 -17.13 3.36 6.30
CA VAL A 93 -18.38 2.70 6.71
C VAL A 93 -18.94 2.06 5.44
N ALA A 94 -18.34 0.95 5.05
CA ALA A 94 -18.96 -0.02 4.19
C ALA A 94 -19.34 -1.21 5.09
N ALA A 95 -20.63 -1.25 5.44
CA ALA A 95 -21.36 -2.38 6.01
C ALA A 95 -20.95 -2.84 7.41
N ILE A 96 -21.67 -2.35 8.44
CA ILE A 96 -22.38 -3.18 9.43
C ILE A 96 -23.48 -2.26 10.01
N GLU A 97 -24.73 -2.60 9.71
CA GLU A 97 -25.92 -2.00 10.32
C GLU A 97 -25.98 -2.39 11.81
N ASN A 98 -26.43 -1.43 12.63
CA ASN A 98 -26.74 -1.53 14.07
C ASN A 98 -25.58 -1.70 15.07
N GLY A 99 -25.22 -0.59 15.73
CA GLY A 99 -24.55 -0.58 17.04
C GLY A 99 -24.90 0.71 17.80
N PRO A 100 -25.45 0.66 19.02
CA PRO A 100 -25.90 1.85 19.74
C PRO A 100 -24.74 2.55 20.47
N SER A 101 -24.72 3.89 20.34
CA SER A 101 -24.18 4.95 21.21
C SER A 101 -22.93 4.69 22.07
N GLU A 102 -21.91 5.51 21.85
CA GLU A 102 -20.54 5.47 22.37
C GLU A 102 -20.34 5.96 23.84
N ASP A 103 -21.27 5.71 24.77
CA ASP A 103 -21.14 6.21 26.16
C ASP A 103 -21.11 5.10 27.22
N GLU A 104 -20.42 3.98 26.97
CA GLU A 104 -20.20 2.95 27.99
C GLU A 104 -18.73 2.52 28.10
N ASP A 105 -18.25 2.45 29.34
CA ASP A 105 -16.92 2.00 29.75
C ASP A 105 -16.55 0.65 29.10
N PRO A 106 -15.32 0.47 28.59
CA PRO A 106 -14.90 -0.75 27.90
C PRO A 106 -14.94 -2.00 28.81
N ALA A 107 -14.94 -1.81 30.14
CA ALA A 107 -15.11 -2.88 31.11
C ALA A 107 -16.53 -3.45 31.11
N SER A 108 -17.55 -2.59 31.05
CA SER A 108 -18.97 -2.99 30.98
C SER A 108 -19.29 -3.73 29.69
N LYS A 109 -18.68 -3.30 28.57
CA LYS A 109 -18.78 -3.99 27.27
C LYS A 109 -18.22 -5.41 27.31
N ARG A 110 -17.04 -5.59 27.92
CA ARG A 110 -16.44 -6.94 28.08
C ARG A 110 -17.29 -7.84 28.98
N GLN A 111 -17.88 -7.30 30.04
CA GLN A 111 -18.78 -8.06 30.91
C GLN A 111 -20.07 -8.48 30.19
N LYS A 112 -20.70 -7.57 29.43
CA LYS A 112 -21.89 -7.88 28.62
C LYS A 112 -21.60 -8.96 27.58
N MET A 113 -20.48 -8.85 26.85
CA MET A 113 -20.07 -9.85 25.85
C MET A 113 -19.79 -11.23 26.46
N LEU A 114 -19.19 -11.29 27.65
CA LEU A 114 -18.95 -12.56 28.35
C LEU A 114 -20.24 -13.18 28.88
N GLN A 115 -21.20 -12.35 29.32
CA GLN A 115 -22.50 -12.82 29.76
C GLN A 115 -23.34 -13.34 28.59
N GLU A 116 -23.38 -12.61 27.47
CA GLU A 116 -24.06 -13.02 26.24
C GLU A 116 -23.49 -14.34 25.69
N ALA A 117 -22.15 -14.51 25.70
CA ALA A 117 -21.52 -15.76 25.33
C ALA A 117 -21.91 -16.92 26.26
N LEU A 118 -22.12 -16.65 27.55
CA LEU A 118 -22.51 -17.66 28.53
C LEU A 118 -24.01 -18.01 28.46
N GLU A 119 -24.85 -17.05 28.10
CA GLU A 119 -26.29 -17.27 27.83
C GLU A 119 -26.48 -18.09 26.53
N LEU A 120 -25.71 -17.81 25.48
CA LEU A 120 -25.72 -18.60 24.24
C LEU A 120 -25.21 -20.04 24.45
N ASP A 121 -24.20 -20.24 25.30
CA ASP A 121 -23.68 -21.58 25.66
C ASP A 121 -24.68 -22.36 26.54
N ARG A 122 -25.46 -21.64 27.36
CA ARG A 122 -26.49 -22.24 28.22
C ARG A 122 -27.75 -22.68 27.46
N ASP A 123 -28.11 -21.96 26.40
CA ASP A 123 -29.28 -22.28 25.56
C ASP A 123 -29.03 -23.45 24.59
N ASP A 124 -27.79 -23.96 24.47
CA ASP A 124 -27.45 -25.13 23.62
C ASP A 124 -27.39 -26.47 24.40
N ASP A 125 -27.67 -26.47 25.71
CA ASP A 125 -27.47 -27.63 26.60
C ASP A 125 -28.77 -28.19 27.25
N GLU A 126 -29.97 -27.77 26.77
CA GLU A 126 -31.26 -28.34 27.18
C GLU A 126 -32.04 -29.02 26.02
N GLU A 127 -31.47 -30.04 25.35
CA GLU A 127 -32.26 -31.10 24.69
C GLU A 127 -31.51 -32.45 24.49
N ASP A 128 -31.97 -33.46 25.25
CA ASP A 128 -31.90 -34.93 25.14
C ASP A 128 -30.54 -35.72 25.12
N PRO A 129 -30.28 -36.58 26.14
CA PRO A 129 -29.12 -37.48 26.21
C PRO A 129 -29.30 -38.77 25.38
N LYS A 130 -28.51 -38.96 24.31
CA LYS A 130 -28.36 -40.29 23.65
C LYS A 130 -26.95 -40.62 23.15
N ALA A 131 -26.42 -41.69 23.75
CA ALA A 131 -25.67 -42.79 23.12
C ALA A 131 -24.28 -42.49 22.49
N LYS A 132 -23.18 -42.86 23.15
CA LYS A 132 -22.50 -44.18 23.15
C LYS A 132 -21.59 -44.49 21.92
N ASP A 133 -20.34 -44.75 22.28
CA ASP A 133 -19.48 -45.88 21.86
C ASP A 133 -18.51 -45.72 20.66
N LYS A 134 -17.22 -45.66 21.04
CA LYS A 134 -16.02 -46.33 20.50
C LYS A 134 -15.65 -46.23 19.02
N GLY A 135 -14.41 -45.76 18.82
CA GLY A 135 -13.58 -46.11 17.65
C GLY A 135 -12.12 -45.73 17.85
N LYS A 136 -11.33 -46.64 18.44
CA LYS A 136 -9.89 -46.54 18.71
C LYS A 136 -9.08 -47.04 17.50
N GLY A 137 -8.07 -46.29 17.06
CA GLY A 137 -6.92 -46.75 16.25
C GLY A 137 -5.92 -45.61 16.09
N LYS A 138 -4.86 -45.46 16.90
CA LYS A 138 -3.57 -46.17 16.92
C LYS A 138 -2.92 -46.20 15.53
N ALA A 139 -2.08 -45.20 15.21
CA ALA A 139 -0.59 -45.21 15.20
C ALA A 139 -0.02 -45.80 13.89
N THR A 140 1.06 -45.32 13.25
CA THR A 140 2.44 -45.07 13.71
C THR A 140 3.28 -44.48 12.53
N THR A 141 4.33 -43.69 12.85
CA THR A 141 5.71 -43.68 12.26
C THR A 141 5.91 -43.44 10.75
N ASP A 142 7.03 -43.01 10.17
CA ASP A 142 8.43 -42.70 10.51
C ASP A 142 8.97 -41.99 9.22
N ASP A 143 9.80 -40.94 9.32
CA ASP A 143 11.25 -40.96 8.99
C ASP A 143 11.59 -40.87 7.47
N MET A 144 12.29 -39.78 7.12
CA MET A 144 13.25 -39.52 6.02
C MET A 144 13.20 -38.05 5.53
#